data_AF-A0A5E3X5F4-F1
#
_entry.id   AF-A0A5E3X5F4-F1
#
_cell.length_a   1.000
_cell.length_b   1.000
_cell.length_c   1.000
_cell.angle_alpha   90.00
_cell.angle_beta   90.00
_cell.angle_gamma   90.00
#
_symmetry.space_group_name_H-M   'P 1'
#
loop_
_entity.id
_entity.type
_entity.pdbx_description
1 polymer ?
#
loop_
_entity_poly.entity_id
_entity_poly.type
_entity_poly.pdbx_seq_one_letter_code
_entity_poly.pdbx_strand_id
1 'polypeptide(L)'
;MGGAPSSSPVKWIPGERISGGPTWRDVLQKMKAAEFNAGQLDFEYWRNQTEVYQIAKEVGILVIARPGPNIDAETSAGGYPGWATLLNVTTRSNASEFTDAWMPYIVASTQFIAP
;
A
#
# COMPACT_ATOMS: atom_id res chain seq x y z
N MET A 1 -14.80 -27.33 -50.31
CA MET A 1 -13.64 -27.46 -49.41
C MET A 1 -13.68 -26.26 -48.46
N GLY A 2 -14.18 -26.46 -47.24
CA GLY A 2 -14.32 -25.41 -46.24
C GLY A 2 -12.98 -25.11 -45.59
N GLY A 3 -12.56 -23.85 -45.62
CA GLY A 3 -11.38 -23.38 -44.92
C GLY A 3 -11.67 -23.25 -43.42
N ALA A 4 -10.89 -23.94 -42.59
CA ALA A 4 -10.90 -23.73 -41.16
C ALA A 4 -10.30 -22.34 -40.83
N PRO A 5 -10.90 -21.54 -39.92
CA PRO A 5 -10.28 -20.31 -39.46
C PRO A 5 -9.10 -20.65 -38.55
N SER A 6 -7.92 -20.14 -38.93
CA SER A 6 -6.68 -20.15 -38.15
C SER A 6 -6.90 -19.46 -36.81
N SER A 7 -6.80 -20.21 -35.72
CA SER A 7 -6.80 -19.69 -34.36
C SER A 7 -5.53 -18.86 -34.14
N SER A 8 -5.71 -17.58 -33.84
CA SER A 8 -4.61 -16.69 -33.45
C SER A 8 -3.91 -17.25 -32.20
N PRO A 9 -2.57 -17.37 -32.19
CA PRO A 9 -1.89 -17.85 -31.00
C PRO A 9 -1.90 -16.73 -29.95
N VAL A 10 -2.41 -17.05 -28.76
CA VAL A 10 -2.17 -16.25 -27.55
C VAL A 10 -0.66 -16.21 -27.33
N LYS A 11 -0.04 -15.09 -27.69
CA LYS A 11 1.37 -14.83 -27.44
C LYS A 11 1.52 -14.44 -25.97
N TRP A 12 1.87 -15.41 -25.14
CA TRP A 12 2.42 -15.14 -23.81
C TRP A 12 3.66 -14.26 -23.96
N ILE A 13 3.65 -13.07 -23.36
CA ILE A 13 4.83 -12.20 -23.27
C ILE A 13 5.62 -12.68 -22.04
N PRO A 14 6.81 -13.30 -22.19
CA PRO A 14 7.67 -13.60 -21.06
C PRO A 14 8.14 -12.28 -20.45
N GLY A 15 8.22 -12.21 -19.12
CA GLY A 15 8.58 -11.00 -18.38
C GLY A 15 9.87 -10.37 -18.89
N GLU A 16 9.74 -9.35 -19.74
CA GLU A 16 10.82 -8.45 -20.07
C GLU A 16 11.05 -7.54 -18.87
N ARG A 17 12.30 -7.51 -18.40
CA ARG A 17 12.75 -6.48 -17.45
C ARG A 17 12.45 -5.12 -18.05
N ILE A 18 11.77 -4.28 -17.27
CA ILE A 18 11.33 -2.95 -17.68
C ILE A 18 12.57 -2.06 -17.85
N SER A 19 13.11 -1.97 -19.07
CA SER A 19 14.17 -1.02 -19.40
C SER A 19 13.88 -0.32 -20.72
N GLY A 20 13.24 0.85 -20.65
CA GLY A 20 13.04 1.77 -21.78
C GLY A 20 12.20 3.01 -21.43
N GLY A 21 12.55 4.19 -21.95
CA GLY A 21 11.84 5.46 -21.67
C GLY A 21 10.32 5.46 -21.96
N PRO A 22 9.81 4.79 -23.02
CA PRO A 22 8.38 4.68 -23.27
C PRO A 22 7.63 3.80 -22.24
N THR A 23 8.28 2.77 -21.69
CA THR A 23 7.65 1.87 -20.70
C THR A 23 7.61 2.50 -19.31
N TRP A 24 8.56 3.37 -18.97
CA TRP A 24 8.50 4.14 -17.73
C TRP A 24 7.32 5.11 -17.68
N ARG A 25 6.98 5.77 -18.80
CA ARG A 25 5.79 6.64 -18.86
C ARG A 25 4.51 5.85 -18.58
N ASP A 26 4.35 4.67 -19.20
CA ASP A 26 3.20 3.79 -18.97
C ASP A 26 3.13 3.30 -17.51
N VAL A 27 4.26 2.87 -16.94
CA VAL A 27 4.34 2.46 -15.53
C VAL A 27 3.96 3.60 -14.59
N LEU A 28 4.52 4.80 -14.78
CA LEU A 28 4.22 5.96 -13.93
C LEU A 28 2.78 6.44 -14.10
N GLN A 29 2.21 6.36 -15.30
CA GLN A 29 0.79 6.66 -15.54
C GLN A 29 -0.11 5.66 -14.83
N LYS A 30 0.22 4.37 -14.86
CA LYS A 30 -0.52 3.33 -14.11
C LYS A 30 -0.42 3.53 -12.61
N MET A 31 0.77 3.86 -12.09
CA MET A 31 0.94 4.22 -10.67
C MET A 31 0.09 5.44 -10.30
N LYS A 32 0.10 6.49 -11.12
CA LYS A 32 -0.71 7.68 -10.89
C LYS A 32 -2.22 7.39 -10.96
N ALA A 33 -2.66 6.52 -11.88
CA ALA A 33 -4.05 6.10 -12.00
C ALA A 33 -4.51 5.23 -10.82
N ALA A 34 -3.61 4.48 -10.21
CA ALA A 34 -3.82 3.78 -8.93
C ALA A 34 -3.60 4.72 -7.70
N GLU A 35 -3.53 6.02 -7.95
CA GLU A 35 -3.41 7.11 -6.97
C GLU A 35 -2.17 7.10 -6.09
N PHE A 36 -1.10 6.40 -6.53
CA PHE A 36 0.19 6.51 -5.86
C PHE A 36 0.65 7.97 -5.88
N ASN A 37 0.74 8.56 -4.69
CA ASN A 37 1.28 9.89 -4.45
C ASN A 37 2.44 9.74 -3.45
N ALA A 38 3.52 10.49 -3.66
CA ALA A 38 4.67 10.43 -2.77
C ALA A 38 4.43 11.39 -1.59
N GLY A 39 4.55 10.87 -0.36
CA GLY A 39 4.68 11.70 0.84
C GLY A 39 3.38 12.23 1.46
N GLN A 40 2.20 11.80 1.02
CA GLN A 40 0.93 12.11 1.71
C GLN A 40 0.31 10.85 2.31
N LEU A 41 -0.34 11.03 3.46
CA LEU A 41 -1.20 10.01 4.06
C LEU A 41 -2.52 9.99 3.31
N ASP A 42 -2.93 8.82 2.87
CA ASP A 42 -4.16 8.60 2.11
C ASP A 42 -4.84 7.30 2.59
N PHE A 43 -6.03 7.45 3.15
CA PHE A 43 -6.89 6.36 3.64
C PHE A 43 -8.17 6.22 2.81
N GLU A 44 -8.18 6.71 1.58
CA GLU A 44 -9.35 6.62 0.69
C GLU A 44 -9.39 5.29 -0.08
N TYR A 45 -10.55 5.00 -0.66
CA TYR A 45 -10.82 3.83 -1.50
C TYR A 45 -10.45 2.50 -0.81
N TRP A 46 -9.60 1.68 -1.43
CA TRP A 46 -9.21 0.37 -0.92
C TRP A 46 -8.32 0.45 0.33
N ARG A 47 -7.77 1.62 0.64
CA ARG A 47 -6.96 1.88 1.84
C ARG A 47 -7.83 2.27 3.04
N ASN A 48 -9.13 2.50 2.82
CA ASN A 48 -10.10 2.81 3.88
C ASN A 48 -10.46 1.55 4.67
N GLN A 49 -10.33 1.62 6.00
CA GLN A 49 -10.61 0.52 6.91
C GLN A 49 -12.01 0.59 7.56
N THR A 50 -12.78 1.66 7.30
CA THR A 50 -14.08 1.90 7.94
C THR A 50 -15.07 0.79 7.64
N GLU A 51 -15.09 0.29 6.39
CA GLU A 51 -16.05 -0.72 5.95
C GLU A 51 -15.90 -2.03 6.73
N VAL A 52 -14.66 -2.49 6.98
CA VAL A 52 -14.44 -3.71 7.77
C VAL A 52 -14.89 -3.56 9.22
N TYR A 53 -14.76 -2.37 9.81
CA TYR A 53 -15.23 -2.11 11.17
C TYR A 53 -16.76 -2.06 11.25
N GLN A 54 -17.44 -1.46 10.26
CA GLN A 54 -18.90 -1.47 10.20
C GLN A 54 -19.45 -2.89 10.04
N ILE A 55 -18.88 -3.69 9.14
CA ILE A 55 -19.28 -5.09 8.97
C ILE A 55 -19.07 -5.87 10.26
N ALA A 56 -17.92 -5.70 10.93
CA ALA A 56 -17.65 -6.38 12.20
C ALA A 56 -18.70 -6.05 13.27
N LYS A 57 -19.14 -4.79 13.33
CA LYS A 57 -20.22 -4.34 14.22
C LYS A 57 -21.56 -4.98 13.87
N GLU A 58 -21.90 -5.05 12.58
CA GLU A 58 -23.15 -5.66 12.10
C GLU A 58 -23.24 -7.16 12.40
N VAL A 59 -22.13 -7.89 12.24
CA VAL A 59 -22.09 -9.34 12.49
C VAL A 59 -21.78 -9.70 13.96
N GLY A 60 -21.54 -8.70 14.81
CA GLY A 60 -21.33 -8.89 16.25
C GLY A 60 -19.96 -9.46 16.64
N ILE A 61 -18.89 -9.11 15.91
CA ILE A 61 -17.51 -9.55 16.18
C ILE A 61 -16.65 -8.38 16.67
N LEU A 62 -15.80 -8.66 17.67
CA LEU A 62 -14.79 -7.71 18.15
C LEU A 62 -13.59 -7.64 17.21
N VAL A 63 -13.06 -6.43 17.00
CA VAL A 63 -11.85 -6.18 16.21
C VAL A 63 -10.75 -5.61 17.11
N ILE A 64 -9.56 -6.22 17.06
CA ILE A 64 -8.35 -5.68 17.69
C ILE A 64 -7.55 -4.97 16.59
N ALA A 65 -7.64 -3.65 16.53
CA ALA A 65 -6.85 -2.87 15.59
C ALA A 65 -5.37 -2.81 16.04
N ARG A 66 -4.45 -3.14 15.12
CA ARG A 66 -2.99 -3.11 15.35
C ARG A 66 -2.29 -2.24 14.29
N PRO A 67 -2.49 -0.91 14.30
CA PRO A 67 -2.01 -0.04 13.23
C PRO A 67 -0.48 0.14 13.20
N GLY A 68 0.26 -0.22 14.25
CA GLY A 68 1.72 -0.08 14.28
C GLY A 68 2.18 0.98 15.28
N PRO A 69 3.29 1.71 15.03
CA PRO A 69 3.83 2.10 13.71
C PRO A 69 4.71 1.06 12.99
N ASN A 70 5.10 -0.01 13.67
CA ASN A 70 5.75 -1.18 13.09
C ASN A 70 4.92 -2.41 13.42
N ILE A 71 4.65 -3.22 12.41
CA ILE A 71 3.78 -4.40 12.54
C ILE A 71 4.51 -5.71 12.26
N ASP A 72 5.77 -5.62 11.82
CA ASP A 72 6.57 -6.72 11.28
C ASP A 72 5.83 -7.39 10.10
N ALA A 73 4.91 -8.33 10.38
CA ALA A 73 3.92 -8.91 9.47
C ALA A 73 4.46 -9.32 8.08
N GLU A 74 5.76 -9.61 7.98
CA GLU A 74 6.46 -9.95 6.74
C GLU A 74 6.26 -8.90 5.63
N THR A 75 5.99 -7.66 6.03
CA THR A 75 5.81 -6.52 5.13
C THR A 75 7.13 -5.82 4.86
N SER A 76 7.20 -5.06 3.77
CA SER A 76 8.37 -4.24 3.46
C SER A 76 8.73 -3.35 4.65
N ALA A 77 9.98 -3.45 5.12
CA ALA A 77 10.50 -2.75 6.30
C ALA A 77 9.61 -2.85 7.56
N GLY A 78 8.85 -3.95 7.71
CA GLY A 78 7.96 -4.15 8.86
C GLY A 78 6.79 -3.16 8.94
N GLY A 79 6.40 -2.58 7.80
CA GLY A 79 5.31 -1.61 7.67
C GLY A 79 5.78 -0.17 7.55
N TYR A 80 7.08 0.10 7.74
CA TYR A 80 7.60 1.46 7.58
C TYR A 80 7.61 1.91 6.13
N PRO A 81 7.31 3.20 5.86
CA PRO A 81 7.53 3.76 4.53
C PRO A 81 9.04 3.82 4.25
N GLY A 82 9.43 3.66 2.98
CA GLY A 82 10.84 3.58 2.59
C GLY A 82 11.71 4.76 3.06
N TRP A 83 11.15 5.98 3.11
CA TRP A 83 11.86 7.17 3.60
C TRP A 83 12.27 7.05 5.08
N ALA A 84 11.56 6.28 5.90
CA ALA A 84 11.88 6.11 7.31
C ALA A 84 13.22 5.36 7.52
N THR A 85 13.68 4.61 6.51
CA THR A 85 15.01 3.97 6.53
C THR A 85 16.16 4.95 6.38
N LEU A 86 15.88 6.21 6.01
CA LEU A 86 16.87 7.27 5.84
C LEU A 86 17.04 8.12 7.11
N LEU A 87 16.21 7.90 8.14
CA LEU A 87 16.31 8.61 9.42
C LEU A 87 17.60 8.22 10.13
N ASN A 88 18.31 9.19 10.69
CA ASN A 88 19.56 8.96 11.42
C ASN A 88 19.30 8.71 12.91
N VAL A 89 18.27 7.91 13.22
CA VAL A 89 17.87 7.56 14.58
C VAL A 89 17.52 6.09 14.70
N THR A 90 17.73 5.53 15.89
CA THR A 90 17.30 4.16 16.19
C THR A 90 15.78 4.10 16.17
N THR A 91 15.21 3.29 15.27
CA THR A 91 13.77 3.04 15.23
C THR A 91 13.33 2.22 16.44
N ARG A 92 12.04 2.27 16.79
CA ARG A 92 11.47 1.62 17.99
C ARG A 92 12.17 2.08 19.29
N SER A 93 12.66 3.32 19.32
CA SER A 93 13.26 3.97 20.48
C SER A 93 12.45 5.20 20.92
N ASN A 94 12.88 5.85 21.99
CA ASN A 94 12.26 7.08 22.49
C ASN A 94 12.85 8.36 21.86
N ALA A 95 13.59 8.24 20.74
CA ALA A 95 14.13 9.40 20.03
C ALA A 95 12.98 10.27 19.48
N SER A 96 13.04 11.59 19.73
CA SER A 96 11.99 12.52 19.29
C SER A 96 11.80 12.50 17.78
N GLU A 97 12.89 12.48 17.00
CA GLU A 97 12.83 12.39 15.53
C GLU A 97 12.08 11.14 15.05
N PHE A 98 12.24 9.99 15.73
CA PHE A 98 11.48 8.79 15.41
C PHE A 98 10.00 8.97 15.76
N THR A 99 9.68 9.51 16.95
CA THR A 99 8.30 9.81 17.34
C THR A 99 7.61 10.76 16.38
N ASP A 100 8.26 11.87 16.03
CA ASP A 100 7.73 12.88 15.11
C ASP A 100 7.47 12.30 13.71
N ALA A 101 8.31 11.33 13.29
CA ALA A 101 8.16 10.66 12.01
C ALA A 101 6.91 9.77 11.91
N TRP A 102 6.54 9.04 12.97
CA TRP A 102 5.40 8.10 12.92
C TRP A 102 4.10 8.64 13.50
N MET A 103 4.15 9.65 14.37
CA MET A 103 2.96 10.21 15.03
C MET A 103 1.85 10.66 14.06
N PRO A 104 2.14 11.36 12.95
CA PRO A 104 1.10 11.76 12.00
C PRO A 104 0.31 10.57 11.45
N TYR A 105 0.98 9.45 11.18
CA TYR A 105 0.34 8.22 10.70
C TYR A 105 -0.61 7.63 11.74
N ILE A 106 -0.14 7.46 12.98
CA ILE A 106 -0.99 6.89 14.04
C ILE A 106 -2.18 7.79 14.36
N VAL A 107 -1.99 9.10 14.44
CA VAL A 107 -3.09 10.05 14.66
C VAL A 107 -4.13 9.91 13.56
N ALA A 108 -3.73 9.89 12.29
CA ALA A 108 -4.66 9.73 11.17
C ALA A 108 -5.36 8.36 11.18
N SER A 109 -4.63 7.25 11.38
CA SER A 109 -5.23 5.90 11.43
C SER A 109 -6.26 5.75 12.56
N THR A 110 -5.99 6.32 13.73
CA THR A 110 -6.91 6.20 14.87
C THR A 110 -8.26 6.90 14.66
N GLN A 111 -8.34 7.89 13.77
CA GLN A 111 -9.62 8.54 13.43
C GLN A 111 -10.65 7.58 12.82
N PHE A 112 -10.19 6.54 12.12
CA PHE A 112 -11.05 5.53 11.50
C PHE A 112 -11.37 4.36 12.44
N ILE A 113 -10.58 4.17 13.50
CA ILE A 113 -10.74 3.10 14.50
C ILE A 113 -11.67 3.57 15.64
N ALA A 114 -11.71 4.88 15.90
CA ALA A 114 -12.54 5.45 16.94
C ALA A 114 -14.03 5.07 16.75
N PRO A 115 -14.74 4.71 17.83
CA PRO A 115 -16.12 4.24 17.79
C PRO A 115 -17.16 5.30 17.38
#